data_AF-A0A8T3T5U1-F1
#
_entry.id   AF-A0A8T3T5U1-F1
#
_cell.length_a   1.000
_cell.length_b   1.000
_cell.length_c   1.000
_cell.angle_alpha   90.00
_cell.angle_beta   90.00
_cell.angle_gamma   90.00
#
_symmetry.space_group_name_H-M   'P 1'
#
loop_
_entity.id
_entity.type
_entity.pdbx_description
1 polymer ?
#
loop_
_entity_poly.entity_id
_entity_poly.type
_entity_poly.pdbx_seq_one_letter_code
_entity_poly.pdbx_strand_id
1 'polypeptide(L)'
;MKREDLVRETRWLVEEGERLQQAPSLGALRLWLQLSDDLLSAAWGSMDRYHLAWLMVGKPKSIVRGRPMTAEEEVIYVREVAQQKTSALRMSLQAIETQKMPFRGETGPVRRE
;
A
#
# COMPACT_ATOMS: atom_id res chain seq x y z
N MET A 1 12.76 -6.49 12.07
CA MET A 1 12.28 -7.17 10.84
C MET A 1 13.46 -7.30 9.89
N LYS A 2 13.63 -8.44 9.20
CA LYS A 2 14.67 -8.54 8.17
C LYS A 2 14.21 -7.87 6.89
N ARG A 3 15.14 -7.34 6.11
CA ARG A 3 14.84 -6.71 4.82
C ARG A 3 14.10 -7.64 3.86
N GLU A 4 14.50 -8.92 3.82
CA GLU A 4 13.87 -9.94 2.97
C GLU A 4 12.38 -10.14 3.29
N ASP A 5 12.01 -10.05 4.58
CA ASP A 5 10.62 -10.15 5.01
C ASP A 5 9.82 -8.95 4.52
N LEU A 6 10.34 -7.73 4.72
CA LEU A 6 9.69 -6.50 4.26
C LEU A 6 9.49 -6.48 2.73
N VAL A 7 10.49 -6.94 1.98
CA VAL A 7 10.41 -7.07 0.52
C VAL A 7 9.32 -8.06 0.12
N ARG A 8 9.33 -9.25 0.72
CA ARG A 8 8.33 -10.30 0.43
C ARG A 8 6.91 -9.82 0.72
N GLU A 9 6.70 -9.20 1.88
CA GLU A 9 5.39 -8.70 2.31
C GLU A 9 4.91 -7.54 1.42
N THR A 10 5.80 -6.61 1.08
CA THR A 10 5.45 -5.50 0.18
C THR A 10 5.11 -6.00 -1.23
N ARG A 11 5.84 -6.99 -1.76
CA ARG A 11 5.53 -7.62 -3.07
C ARG A 11 4.16 -8.30 -3.05
N TRP A 12 3.87 -9.05 -2.01
CA TRP A 12 2.56 -9.69 -1.85
C TRP A 12 1.42 -8.66 -1.82
N LEU A 13 1.59 -7.54 -1.12
CA LEU A 13 0.60 -6.46 -1.12
C LEU A 13 0.45 -5.79 -2.49
N VAL A 14 1.53 -5.67 -3.27
CA VAL A 14 1.45 -5.16 -4.66
C VAL A 14 0.62 -6.11 -5.53
N GLU A 15 0.89 -7.42 -5.47
CA GLU A 15 0.13 -8.43 -6.22
C GLU A 15 -1.35 -8.47 -5.80
N GLU A 16 -1.65 -8.31 -4.51
CA GLU A 16 -3.02 -8.22 -4.01
C GLU A 16 -3.74 -6.98 -4.52
N GLY A 17 -3.04 -5.84 -4.55
CA GLY A 17 -3.57 -4.59 -5.11
C GLY A 17 -3.84 -4.69 -6.62
N GLU A 18 -3.03 -5.43 -7.36
CA GLU A 18 -3.28 -5.76 -8.77
C GLU A 18 -4.48 -6.69 -8.94
N ARG A 19 -4.63 -7.70 -8.07
CA ARG A 19 -5.79 -8.59 -8.08
C ARG A 19 -7.09 -7.84 -7.82
N LEU A 20 -7.10 -6.90 -6.87
CA LEU A 20 -8.26 -6.05 -6.58
C LEU A 20 -8.69 -5.18 -7.76
N GLN A 21 -7.77 -4.82 -8.66
CA GLN A 21 -8.12 -4.11 -9.89
C GLN A 21 -8.89 -5.02 -10.86
N GLN A 22 -8.55 -6.32 -10.91
CA GLN A 22 -9.18 -7.31 -11.78
C GLN A 22 -10.49 -7.87 -11.20
N ALA A 23 -10.52 -8.14 -9.90
CA ALA A 23 -11.66 -8.68 -9.16
C ALA A 23 -12.02 -7.77 -7.98
N PRO A 24 -12.74 -6.66 -8.24
CA PRO A 24 -13.02 -5.64 -7.22
C PRO A 24 -13.95 -6.16 -6.12
N SER A 25 -13.58 -5.89 -4.87
CA SER A 25 -14.39 -6.17 -3.69
C SER A 25 -14.10 -5.13 -2.62
N LEU A 26 -15.13 -4.45 -2.12
CA LEU A 26 -14.95 -3.44 -1.08
C LEU A 26 -14.46 -4.02 0.25
N GLY A 27 -14.90 -5.24 0.59
CA GLY A 27 -14.42 -5.95 1.78
C GLY A 27 -12.92 -6.27 1.70
N ALA A 28 -12.50 -6.84 0.57
CA ALA A 28 -11.10 -7.16 0.33
C ALA A 28 -10.22 -5.90 0.25
N LEU A 29 -10.73 -4.82 -0.37
CA LEU A 29 -10.06 -3.52 -0.39
C LEU A 29 -9.80 -3.00 1.03
N ARG A 30 -10.81 -3.02 1.92
CA ARG A 30 -10.65 -2.52 3.30
C ARG A 30 -9.57 -3.29 4.06
N LEU A 31 -9.57 -4.62 3.95
CA LEU A 31 -8.55 -5.45 4.57
C LEU A 31 -7.16 -5.14 4.01
N TRP A 32 -7.04 -5.09 2.68
CA TRP A 32 -5.78 -4.78 2.01
C TRP A 32 -5.24 -3.40 2.39
N LEU A 33 -6.11 -2.39 2.52
CA LEU A 33 -5.74 -1.05 2.99
C LEU A 33 -5.20 -1.09 4.41
N GLN A 34 -5.85 -1.83 5.31
CA GLN A 34 -5.41 -1.97 6.70
C GLN A 34 -4.03 -2.64 6.79
N LEU A 35 -3.86 -3.79 6.13
CA LEU A 35 -2.58 -4.52 6.12
C LEU A 35 -1.44 -3.68 5.53
N SER A 36 -1.73 -2.89 4.49
CA SER A 36 -0.76 -2.00 3.86
C SER A 36 -0.36 -0.84 4.79
N ASP A 37 -1.33 -0.24 5.49
CA ASP A 37 -1.09 0.83 6.45
C ASP A 37 -0.23 0.34 7.62
N ASP A 38 -0.58 -0.82 8.20
CA ASP A 38 0.15 -1.45 9.30
C ASP A 38 1.61 -1.75 8.91
N LEU A 39 1.83 -2.33 7.72
CA LEU A 39 3.17 -2.64 7.23
C LEU A 39 4.01 -1.36 7.03
N LEU A 40 3.45 -0.35 6.35
CA LEU A 40 4.16 0.89 6.06
C LEU A 40 4.47 1.68 7.33
N SER A 41 3.53 1.74 8.27
CA SER A 41 3.71 2.39 9.58
C SER A 41 4.79 1.67 10.41
N ALA A 42 4.81 0.33 10.39
CA ALA A 42 5.83 -0.46 11.09
C ALA A 42 7.23 -0.28 10.47
N ALA A 43 7.33 -0.32 9.14
CA ALA A 43 8.59 -0.24 8.42
C ALA A 43 9.18 1.17 8.40
N TRP A 44 8.38 2.18 8.07
CA TRP A 44 8.87 3.54 7.85
C TRP A 44 8.64 4.48 9.03
N GLY A 45 7.74 4.10 9.94
CA GLY A 45 7.24 4.97 10.98
C GLY A 45 5.98 5.71 10.54
N SER A 46 5.10 5.99 11.52
CA SER A 46 3.91 6.78 11.28
C SER A 46 4.28 8.20 10.83
N MET A 47 3.64 8.65 9.76
CA MET A 47 3.85 9.94 9.10
C MET A 47 5.25 10.13 8.47
N ASP A 48 6.02 9.06 8.26
CA ASP A 48 7.18 9.13 7.37
C ASP A 48 6.74 9.37 5.91
N ARG A 49 7.65 9.84 5.04
CA ARG A 49 7.36 10.18 3.64
C ARG A 49 6.61 9.08 2.88
N TYR A 50 6.91 7.79 3.13
CA TYR A 50 6.22 6.68 2.46
C TYR A 50 4.82 6.43 3.04
N HIS A 51 4.66 6.59 4.35
CA HIS A 51 3.36 6.52 5.01
C HIS A 51 2.48 7.72 4.64
N LEU A 52 3.04 8.93 4.53
CA LEU A 52 2.33 10.11 4.04
C LEU A 52 1.93 9.98 2.57
N ALA A 53 2.84 9.49 1.71
CA ALA A 53 2.50 9.21 0.32
C ALA A 53 1.33 8.21 0.23
N TRP A 54 1.34 7.17 1.08
CA TRP A 54 0.21 6.26 1.22
C TRP A 54 -1.07 6.99 1.63
N LEU A 55 -1.06 7.75 2.72
CA LEU A 55 -2.25 8.45 3.23
C LEU A 55 -2.82 9.50 2.27
N MET A 56 -1.96 10.17 1.50
CA MET A 56 -2.35 11.24 0.59
C MET A 56 -2.90 10.75 -0.76
N VAL A 57 -2.73 9.46 -1.07
CA VAL A 57 -3.14 8.83 -2.32
C VAL A 57 -4.44 8.03 -2.12
N GLY A 58 -5.26 7.87 -3.17
CA GLY A 58 -6.51 7.09 -3.11
C GLY A 58 -7.77 7.89 -2.75
N LYS A 59 -7.78 9.20 -3.00
CA LYS A 59 -9.03 9.97 -3.03
C LYS A 59 -9.73 9.68 -4.37
N PRO A 60 -10.88 8.99 -4.38
CA PRO A 60 -11.63 8.73 -5.61
C PRO A 60 -12.13 10.06 -6.17
N LYS A 61 -12.19 10.16 -7.51
CA LYS A 61 -12.66 11.39 -8.16
C LYS A 61 -14.16 11.59 -7.96
N SER A 62 -14.91 10.50 -7.84
CA SER A 62 -16.35 10.46 -7.58
C SER A 62 -16.64 10.07 -6.13
N ILE A 63 -16.51 11.01 -5.19
CA ILE A 63 -16.95 10.78 -3.81
C ILE A 63 -18.49 10.82 -3.79
N VAL A 64 -19.15 9.66 -3.72
CA VAL A 64 -20.58 9.57 -3.42
C VAL A 64 -20.80 10.01 -1.97
N ARG A 65 -21.40 11.19 -1.75
CA ARG A 65 -21.71 11.72 -0.42
C ARG A 65 -23.19 11.49 -0.10
N GLY A 66 -23.47 10.99 1.12
CA GLY A 66 -24.82 10.98 1.69
C GLY A 66 -25.77 9.87 1.24
N ARG A 67 -25.32 8.90 0.42
CA ARG A 67 -26.07 7.67 0.11
C ARG A 67 -25.14 6.47 -0.08
N PRO A 68 -25.64 5.23 0.01
CA PRO A 68 -24.89 4.04 -0.40
C PRO A 68 -24.47 4.12 -1.88
N MET A 69 -23.29 3.57 -2.19
CA MET A 69 -22.84 3.37 -3.57
C MET A 69 -23.69 2.31 -4.26
N THR A 70 -23.89 2.45 -5.58
CA THR A 70 -24.36 1.34 -6.41
C THR A 70 -23.23 0.31 -6.59
N ALA A 71 -23.57 -0.90 -7.05
CA ALA A 71 -22.57 -1.94 -7.30
C ALA A 71 -21.53 -1.51 -8.34
N GLU A 72 -21.93 -0.75 -9.37
CA GLU A 72 -21.01 -0.22 -10.38
C GLU A 72 -20.11 0.88 -9.82
N GLU A 73 -20.66 1.79 -9.01
CA GLU A 73 -19.90 2.82 -8.31
C GLU A 73 -18.85 2.19 -7.36
N GLU A 74 -19.22 1.11 -6.66
CA GLU A 74 -18.30 0.37 -5.80
C GLU A 74 -17.15 -0.26 -6.60
N VAL A 75 -17.45 -0.90 -7.74
CA VAL A 75 -16.43 -1.49 -8.62
C VAL A 75 -15.44 -0.45 -9.11
N ILE A 76 -15.94 0.71 -9.57
CA ILE A 76 -15.09 1.82 -10.04
C ILE A 76 -14.24 2.36 -8.87
N TYR A 77 -14.87 2.60 -7.73
CA TYR A 77 -14.19 3.07 -6.52
C TYR A 77 -13.03 2.14 -6.13
N VAL A 78 -13.30 0.84 -6.04
CA VAL A 78 -12.29 -0.13 -5.63
C VAL A 78 -11.12 -0.15 -6.60
N ARG A 79 -11.38 -0.14 -7.92
CA ARG A 79 -10.34 -0.09 -8.95
C ARG A 79 -9.48 1.16 -8.84
N GLU A 80 -10.11 2.33 -8.73
CA GLU A 80 -9.39 3.61 -8.63
C GLU A 80 -8.48 3.65 -7.39
N VAL A 81 -9.01 3.25 -6.23
CA VAL A 81 -8.25 3.25 -4.98
C VAL A 81 -7.12 2.22 -5.05
N ALA A 82 -7.41 0.98 -5.46
CA ALA A 82 -6.42 -0.08 -5.55
C ALA A 82 -5.27 0.28 -6.50
N GLN A 83 -5.55 0.84 -7.68
CA GLN A 83 -4.52 1.26 -8.65
C GLN A 83 -3.59 2.33 -8.06
N GLN A 84 -4.16 3.38 -7.47
CA GLN A 84 -3.41 4.48 -6.88
C GLN A 84 -2.52 4.00 -5.72
N LYS A 85 -3.10 3.23 -4.80
CA LYS A 85 -2.43 2.71 -3.61
C LYS A 85 -1.35 1.68 -3.95
N THR A 86 -1.57 0.83 -4.96
CA THR A 86 -0.55 -0.10 -5.47
C THR A 86 0.68 0.64 -5.98
N SER A 87 0.49 1.81 -6.60
CA SER A 87 1.60 2.63 -7.08
C SER A 87 2.47 3.15 -5.93
N ALA A 88 1.86 3.54 -4.81
CA ALA A 88 2.59 3.93 -3.60
C ALA A 88 3.39 2.75 -3.00
N LEU A 89 2.81 1.54 -2.96
CA LEU A 89 3.51 0.33 -2.50
C LEU A 89 4.71 -0.01 -3.38
N ARG A 90 4.59 0.14 -4.71
CA ARG A 90 5.72 -0.07 -5.63
C ARG A 90 6.86 0.93 -5.40
N MET A 91 6.55 2.18 -5.06
CA MET A 91 7.57 3.17 -4.68
C MET A 91 8.27 2.80 -3.37
N SER A 92 7.52 2.31 -2.37
CA SER A 92 8.09 1.77 -1.13
C SER A 92 8.99 0.56 -1.42
N LEU A 93 8.54 -0.37 -2.26
CA LEU A 93 9.31 -1.55 -2.65
C LEU A 93 10.63 -1.17 -3.32
N GLN A 94 10.60 -0.22 -4.27
CA GLN A 94 11.79 0.28 -4.94
C GLN A 94 12.80 0.89 -3.95
N ALA A 95 12.32 1.60 -2.92
CA ALA A 95 13.17 2.17 -1.88
C ALA A 95 13.95 1.09 -1.11
N ILE A 96 13.30 -0.04 -0.83
CA ILE A 96 13.88 -1.14 -0.07
C ILE A 96 14.80 -1.98 -0.95
N GLU A 97 14.35 -2.33 -2.16
CA GLU A 97 15.04 -3.28 -3.04
C GLU A 97 16.20 -2.63 -3.80
N THR A 98 15.97 -1.44 -4.36
CA THR A 98 16.92 -0.79 -5.26
C THR A 98 17.77 0.23 -4.51
N GLN A 99 17.14 1.11 -3.73
CA GLN A 99 17.83 2.20 -3.04
C GLN A 99 18.46 1.78 -1.71
N LYS A 100 18.22 0.52 -1.30
CA LYS A 100 18.73 -0.07 -0.04
C LYS A 100 18.47 0.82 1.17
N MET A 101 17.36 1.56 1.17
CA MET A 101 17.05 2.49 2.24
C MET A 101 16.90 1.75 3.57
N PRO A 102 17.54 2.24 4.65
CA PRO A 102 17.32 1.69 5.97
C PRO A 102 15.88 1.96 6.42
N PHE A 103 15.32 1.06 7.20
CA PHE A 103 13.97 1.17 7.74
C PHE A 103 13.95 0.87 9.24
N ARG A 104 12.86 1.24 9.90
CA ARG A 104 12.73 1.16 11.35
C ARG A 104 12.79 -0.28 11.82
N GLY A 105 13.66 -0.56 12.80
CA GLY A 105 13.81 -1.89 13.37
C GLY A 105 14.35 -2.92 12.36
N GLU A 106 15.04 -2.47 11.30
CA GLU A 106 15.81 -3.35 10.43
C GLU A 106 16.87 -4.11 11.25
N THR A 107 16.83 -5.42 11.16
CA THR A 107 17.76 -6.32 11.86
C THR A 107 18.60 -7.06 10.83
N GLY A 108 19.92 -6.93 10.89
CA GLY A 108 20.87 -7.54 9.95
C GLY A 108 22.10 -6.64 9.75
N PRO A 109 23.13 -7.09 9.01
CA PRO A 109 24.31 -6.27 8.76
C PRO A 109 23.92 -5.03 7.94
N VAL A 110 23.92 -3.86 8.58
CA VAL A 110 23.96 -2.58 7.87
C VAL A 110 25.26 -2.60 7.08
N ARG A 111 25.20 -2.76 5.75
CA ARG A 111 26.37 -2.45 4.92
C ARG A 111 26.65 -0.96 5.07
N ARG A 112 27.54 -0.63 6.00
CA ARG A 112 28.26 0.63 5.97
C ARG A 112 29.28 0.47 4.84
N GLU A 113 29.07 1.20 3.76
CA GLU A 113 30.14 1.48 2.80
C GLU A 113 31.22 2.33 3.46
#